data_AF-A0A0W0ZM15-F1
#
_entry.id   AF-A0A0W0ZM15-F1
#
_cell.length_a   1.000
_cell.length_b   1.000
_cell.length_c   1.000
_cell.angle_alpha   90.00
_cell.angle_beta   90.00
_cell.angle_gamma   90.00
#
_symmetry.space_group_name_H-M   'P 1'
#
loop_
_entity.id
_entity.type
_entity.pdbx_description
1 polymer ?
#
loop_
_entity_poly.entity_id
_entity_poly.type
_entity_poly.pdbx_seq_one_letter_code
_entity_poly.pdbx_strand_id
1 'polypeptide(L)'
;MLTNKDTWILILTGLITSIIFTATYLLQLRTFMYVIFPLLVGLLFVLSYNGRNISELLGSSFFVALLLSIPFRGYEIWGSESTRHINLLICYPILVYVTHCFHYIYHHNGGHWNMSYTLFFEALWNTLVVLLFGTLFMYSSENLILYPSFLYDGIYSSFLYNRVSTNGVFSYFLGLFLLFLGIGIAQYNIKVLHQLRFILRTCMYYFLPLLVLASVTFFILFLQNTAQNPNIIISAFFDLTLVSILFLNAYYQYDNNEKKQIAWLNGLLRGYKVFLLIMILITNYYAYRYMSLEFNQLIYLTIALFLGGIYAYSAFRSDKEAQQIMEKGNKYLAIVFMVALYIAILPPFDFIVNKDKSPLSIWDGTDYIRKSTYQKS
;
A
#
# COMPACT_ATOMS: atom_id res chain seq x y z
N MET A 1 -29.23 -3.31 -21.35
CA MET A 1 -29.38 -4.58 -20.59
C MET A 1 -27.99 -5.20 -20.45
N LEU A 2 -27.30 -4.93 -19.33
CA LEU A 2 -25.93 -5.41 -19.05
C LEU A 2 -26.05 -6.64 -18.15
N THR A 3 -25.99 -7.84 -18.73
CA THR A 3 -26.04 -9.10 -17.98
C THR A 3 -24.73 -9.31 -17.21
N ASN A 4 -24.72 -8.90 -15.94
CA ASN A 4 -24.53 -9.71 -14.71
C ASN A 4 -23.53 -10.90 -14.65
N LYS A 5 -22.74 -11.20 -15.68
CA LYS A 5 -21.93 -12.43 -15.77
C LYS A 5 -20.58 -12.35 -15.05
N ASP A 6 -20.04 -11.15 -14.85
CA ASP A 6 -18.66 -11.02 -14.39
C ASP A 6 -18.55 -11.07 -12.86
N THR A 7 -19.55 -10.59 -12.11
CA THR A 7 -19.49 -10.51 -10.64
C THR A 7 -19.47 -11.87 -9.94
N TRP A 8 -20.17 -12.86 -10.50
CA TRP A 8 -20.24 -14.21 -9.92
C TRP A 8 -18.91 -14.95 -10.03
N ILE A 9 -18.14 -14.69 -11.09
CA ILE A 9 -16.78 -15.21 -11.25
C ILE A 9 -15.93 -14.69 -10.08
N LEU A 10 -16.05 -13.41 -9.72
CA LEU A 10 -15.30 -12.80 -8.62
C LEU A 10 -15.59 -13.45 -7.27
N ILE A 11 -16.88 -13.68 -6.99
CA ILE A 11 -17.32 -14.31 -5.74
C ILE A 11 -16.87 -15.78 -5.70
N LEU A 12 -17.04 -16.52 -6.80
CA LEU A 12 -16.61 -17.92 -6.90
C LEU A 12 -15.10 -18.05 -6.72
N THR A 13 -14.34 -17.12 -7.31
CA THR A 13 -12.90 -17.12 -7.20
C THR A 13 -12.42 -16.69 -5.81
N GLY A 14 -13.10 -15.74 -5.16
CA GLY A 14 -12.88 -15.41 -3.75
C GLY A 14 -13.12 -16.61 -2.83
N LEU A 15 -14.17 -17.39 -3.12
CA LEU A 15 -14.47 -18.64 -2.42
C LEU A 15 -13.35 -19.68 -2.61
N ILE A 16 -12.94 -19.94 -3.86
CA ILE A 16 -11.84 -20.88 -4.16
C ILE A 16 -10.56 -20.46 -3.45
N THR A 17 -10.21 -19.17 -3.51
CA THR A 17 -9.01 -18.63 -2.87
C THR A 17 -9.06 -18.81 -1.35
N SER A 18 -10.21 -18.54 -0.74
CA SER A 18 -10.41 -18.73 0.70
C SER A 18 -10.29 -20.20 1.10
N ILE A 19 -10.85 -21.13 0.30
CA ILE A 19 -10.71 -22.59 0.52
C ILE A 19 -9.24 -23.01 0.43
N ILE A 20 -8.54 -22.63 -0.63
CA ILE A 20 -7.13 -23.03 -0.84
C ILE A 20 -6.24 -22.43 0.26
N PHE A 21 -6.42 -21.15 0.63
CA PHE A 21 -5.70 -20.50 1.72
C PHE A 21 -5.88 -21.26 3.03
N THR A 22 -7.13 -21.57 3.36
CA THR A 22 -7.49 -22.26 4.60
C THR A 22 -6.94 -23.69 4.63
N ALA A 23 -7.05 -24.44 3.53
CA ALA A 23 -6.50 -25.79 3.40
C ALA A 23 -4.97 -25.80 3.51
N THR A 24 -4.32 -24.80 2.90
CA THR A 24 -2.86 -24.63 2.96
C THR A 24 -2.39 -24.34 4.38
N TYR A 25 -3.10 -23.46 5.08
CA TYR A 25 -2.82 -23.13 6.48
C TYR A 25 -3.00 -24.36 7.38
N LEU A 26 -4.08 -25.12 7.22
CA LEU A 26 -4.35 -26.36 7.95
C LEU A 26 -3.29 -27.43 7.74
N LEU A 27 -2.86 -27.61 6.49
CA LEU A 27 -1.85 -28.62 6.11
C LEU A 27 -0.41 -28.16 6.38
N GLN A 28 -0.23 -26.95 6.95
CA GLN A 28 1.07 -26.31 7.18
C GLN A 28 1.96 -26.27 5.92
N LEU A 29 1.33 -26.23 4.73
CA LEU A 29 2.01 -26.21 3.45
C LEU A 29 2.51 -24.79 3.17
N ARG A 30 3.54 -24.37 3.92
CA ARG A 30 4.13 -23.01 3.86
C ARG A 30 4.49 -22.61 2.41
N THR A 31 4.89 -23.57 1.57
CA THR A 31 5.18 -23.40 0.14
C THR A 31 3.97 -23.08 -0.74
N PHE A 32 2.75 -23.44 -0.34
CA PHE A 32 1.53 -23.19 -1.12
C PHE A 32 0.94 -21.79 -0.90
N MET A 33 1.27 -21.11 0.21
CA MET A 33 0.92 -19.70 0.40
C MET A 33 1.55 -18.81 -0.69
N TYR A 34 2.65 -19.28 -1.30
CA TYR A 34 3.32 -18.67 -2.44
C TYR A 34 2.59 -18.86 -3.77
N VAL A 35 1.54 -19.68 -3.83
CA VAL A 35 0.67 -19.84 -5.01
C VAL A 35 -0.64 -19.06 -4.81
N ILE A 36 -1.09 -18.97 -3.56
CA ILE A 36 -2.34 -18.30 -3.19
C ILE A 36 -2.22 -16.79 -3.24
N PHE A 37 -1.09 -16.22 -2.78
CA PHE A 37 -0.88 -14.77 -2.85
C PHE A 37 -0.83 -14.25 -4.31
N PRO A 38 -0.13 -14.91 -5.24
CA PRO A 38 -0.28 -14.72 -6.68
C PRO A 38 -1.72 -14.76 -7.13
N LEU A 39 -2.46 -15.81 -6.78
CA LEU A 39 -3.86 -15.94 -7.19
C LEU A 39 -4.65 -14.73 -6.70
N LEU A 40 -4.57 -14.38 -5.41
CA LEU A 40 -5.19 -13.20 -4.80
C LEU A 40 -4.90 -11.91 -5.57
N VAL A 41 -3.62 -11.70 -5.91
CA VAL A 41 -3.12 -10.54 -6.65
C VAL A 41 -3.57 -10.56 -8.12
N GLY A 42 -3.38 -11.68 -8.80
CA GLY A 42 -3.83 -11.99 -10.17
C GLY A 42 -5.33 -11.85 -10.36
N LEU A 43 -6.10 -11.99 -9.30
CA LEU A 43 -7.55 -11.80 -9.31
C LEU A 43 -7.92 -10.34 -9.10
N LEU A 44 -7.26 -9.62 -8.17
CA LEU A 44 -7.35 -8.16 -8.05
C LEU A 44 -7.00 -7.48 -9.38
N PHE A 45 -6.10 -8.09 -10.14
CA PHE A 45 -5.81 -7.72 -11.51
C PHE A 45 -7.02 -7.85 -12.41
N VAL A 46 -7.50 -9.07 -12.66
CA VAL A 46 -8.66 -9.34 -13.54
C VAL A 46 -9.88 -8.48 -13.18
N LEU A 47 -10.07 -8.25 -11.87
CA LEU A 47 -11.12 -7.40 -11.27
C LEU A 47 -11.08 -5.93 -11.72
N SER A 48 -9.92 -5.39 -12.06
CA SER A 48 -9.76 -3.97 -12.40
C SER A 48 -10.14 -3.62 -13.83
N TYR A 49 -10.36 -4.62 -14.71
CA TYR A 49 -10.45 -4.40 -16.15
C TYR A 49 -11.87 -4.40 -16.71
N ASN A 50 -12.09 -3.59 -17.74
CA ASN A 50 -13.32 -3.59 -18.53
C ASN A 50 -13.36 -4.79 -19.49
N GLY A 51 -13.53 -6.02 -19.00
CA GLY A 51 -14.06 -7.22 -19.70
C GLY A 51 -13.57 -7.59 -21.12
N ARG A 52 -12.60 -6.89 -21.70
CA ARG A 52 -12.06 -7.10 -23.05
C ARG A 52 -10.87 -8.06 -22.96
N ASN A 53 -10.80 -9.03 -23.87
CA ASN A 53 -9.73 -10.03 -23.94
C ASN A 53 -9.47 -10.79 -22.62
N ILE A 54 -10.53 -11.34 -22.03
CA ILE A 54 -10.52 -12.03 -20.73
C ILE A 54 -9.44 -13.13 -20.65
N SER A 55 -9.17 -13.87 -21.74
CA SER A 55 -8.16 -14.94 -21.76
C SER A 55 -6.72 -14.42 -21.66
N GLU A 56 -6.37 -13.41 -22.46
CA GLU A 56 -5.06 -12.75 -22.41
C GLU A 56 -4.84 -12.05 -21.06
N LEU A 57 -5.92 -11.46 -20.53
CA LEU A 57 -5.93 -10.84 -19.22
C LEU A 57 -5.69 -11.88 -18.12
N LEU A 58 -6.39 -13.01 -18.12
CA LEU A 58 -6.20 -14.09 -17.15
C LEU A 58 -4.78 -14.64 -17.21
N GLY A 59 -4.26 -14.93 -18.41
CA GLY A 59 -2.91 -15.46 -18.60
C GLY A 59 -1.82 -14.51 -18.11
N SER A 60 -1.89 -13.23 -18.52
CA SER A 60 -0.90 -12.23 -18.08
C SER A 60 -1.03 -11.90 -16.59
N SER A 61 -2.23 -11.86 -16.03
CA SER A 61 -2.45 -11.66 -14.59
C SER A 61 -1.86 -12.81 -13.78
N PHE A 62 -2.07 -14.06 -14.23
CA PHE A 62 -1.50 -15.25 -13.61
C PHE A 62 0.04 -15.25 -13.70
N PHE A 63 0.59 -14.86 -14.84
CA PHE A 63 2.04 -14.77 -15.02
C PHE A 63 2.68 -13.70 -14.11
N VAL A 64 2.12 -12.49 -14.08
CA VAL A 64 2.58 -11.40 -13.21
C VAL A 64 2.48 -11.80 -11.73
N ALA A 65 1.37 -12.41 -11.38
CA ALA A 65 1.14 -12.98 -10.06
C ALA A 65 2.22 -14.00 -9.68
N LEU A 66 2.55 -14.95 -10.57
CA LEU A 66 3.59 -15.95 -10.36
C LEU A 66 4.97 -15.30 -10.18
N LEU A 67 5.29 -14.27 -10.97
CA LEU A 67 6.52 -13.51 -10.78
C LEU A 67 6.57 -12.87 -9.38
N LEU A 68 5.47 -12.24 -8.96
CA LEU A 68 5.39 -11.58 -7.65
C LEU A 68 5.56 -12.56 -6.47
N SER A 69 5.29 -13.86 -6.62
CA SER A 69 5.53 -14.83 -5.54
C SER A 69 6.90 -15.47 -5.46
N ILE A 70 7.71 -15.41 -6.52
CA ILE A 70 9.09 -15.91 -6.49
C ILE A 70 9.85 -15.42 -5.25
N PRO A 71 9.79 -14.11 -4.90
CA PRO A 71 10.25 -13.55 -3.63
C PRO A 71 10.00 -14.37 -2.36
N PHE A 72 8.84 -15.02 -2.25
CA PHE A 72 8.48 -15.73 -1.03
C PHE A 72 9.05 -17.14 -0.93
N ARG A 73 9.60 -17.70 -2.02
CA ARG A 73 10.09 -19.09 -2.08
C ARG A 73 11.24 -19.40 -1.09
N GLY A 74 11.87 -18.39 -0.49
CA GLY A 74 12.95 -18.54 0.49
C GLY A 74 12.70 -17.91 1.86
N TYR A 75 11.53 -17.33 2.12
CA TYR A 75 11.27 -16.61 3.37
C TYR A 75 10.44 -17.44 4.35
N GLU A 76 10.97 -17.72 5.54
CA GLU A 76 10.16 -18.18 6.66
C GLU A 76 9.34 -17.00 7.22
N ILE A 77 8.24 -16.66 6.55
CA ILE A 77 7.33 -15.55 6.93
C ILE A 77 6.86 -15.64 8.41
N TRP A 78 7.01 -16.82 9.04
CA TRP A 78 6.51 -17.13 10.40
C TRP A 78 7.57 -17.72 11.34
N GLY A 79 8.84 -17.85 10.90
CA GLY A 79 9.84 -18.70 11.57
C GLY A 79 10.93 -18.00 12.37
N SER A 80 11.23 -16.73 12.10
CA SER A 80 12.33 -16.05 12.81
C SER A 80 11.87 -14.77 13.48
N GLU A 81 12.11 -14.67 14.80
CA GLU A 81 11.96 -13.39 15.52
C GLU A 81 12.87 -12.31 14.91
N SER A 82 13.98 -12.69 14.27
CA SER A 82 14.87 -11.82 13.50
C SER A 82 14.26 -11.26 12.20
N THR A 83 13.21 -11.86 11.66
CA THR A 83 12.52 -11.39 10.44
C THR A 83 11.40 -10.37 10.70
N ARG A 84 11.10 -10.03 11.97
CA ARG A 84 10.23 -8.87 12.28
C ARG A 84 10.81 -7.55 11.72
N HIS A 85 12.09 -7.54 11.41
CA HIS A 85 12.85 -6.39 10.91
C HIS A 85 12.82 -6.24 9.39
N ILE A 86 12.30 -7.25 8.67
CA ILE A 86 12.01 -7.19 7.24
C ILE A 86 10.53 -6.84 7.10
N ASN A 87 10.22 -5.57 6.86
CA ASN A 87 8.83 -5.13 6.68
C ASN A 87 8.33 -5.45 5.25
N LEU A 88 8.50 -6.71 4.82
CA LEU A 88 7.90 -7.23 3.57
C LEU A 88 6.39 -6.94 3.56
N LEU A 89 5.74 -6.97 4.73
CA LEU A 89 4.33 -6.62 4.92
C LEU A 89 3.95 -5.18 4.52
N ILE A 90 4.86 -4.20 4.53
CA ILE A 90 4.55 -2.83 4.07
C ILE A 90 4.89 -2.66 2.59
N CYS A 91 6.10 -3.09 2.20
CA CYS A 91 6.65 -2.70 0.90
C CYS A 91 6.25 -3.66 -0.23
N TYR A 92 5.95 -4.92 0.09
CA TYR A 92 5.45 -5.87 -0.89
C TYR A 92 4.04 -5.50 -1.39
N PRO A 93 3.09 -5.04 -0.54
CA PRO A 93 1.85 -4.43 -1.04
C PRO A 93 2.08 -3.25 -2.00
N ILE A 94 3.07 -2.39 -1.74
CA ILE A 94 3.42 -1.29 -2.65
C ILE A 94 3.97 -1.82 -3.98
N LEU A 95 4.83 -2.84 -3.96
CA LEU A 95 5.34 -3.49 -5.17
C LEU A 95 4.21 -4.12 -6.00
N VAL A 96 3.35 -4.91 -5.36
CA VAL A 96 2.15 -5.51 -5.97
C VAL A 96 1.27 -4.43 -6.59
N TYR A 97 1.08 -3.33 -5.87
CA TYR A 97 0.23 -2.23 -6.29
C TYR A 97 0.80 -1.38 -7.44
N VAL A 98 2.11 -1.12 -7.43
CA VAL A 98 2.79 -0.42 -8.54
C VAL A 98 2.78 -1.29 -9.78
N THR A 99 3.16 -2.57 -9.64
CA THR A 99 3.00 -3.58 -10.70
C THR A 99 1.57 -3.58 -11.21
N HIS A 100 0.61 -3.33 -10.30
CA HIS A 100 -0.79 -3.29 -10.66
C HIS A 100 -1.17 -2.20 -11.63
N CYS A 101 -0.70 -1.00 -11.35
CA CYS A 101 -0.94 0.15 -12.20
C CYS A 101 -0.31 -0.03 -13.60
N PHE A 102 0.85 -0.67 -13.71
CA PHE A 102 1.48 -0.92 -15.03
C PHE A 102 0.74 -1.96 -15.86
N HIS A 103 0.37 -3.07 -15.25
CA HIS A 103 -0.44 -4.10 -15.92
C HIS A 103 -1.79 -3.49 -16.35
N TYR A 104 -2.38 -2.62 -15.51
CA TYR A 104 -3.64 -1.92 -15.83
C TYR A 104 -3.56 -1.15 -17.16
N ILE A 105 -2.53 -0.32 -17.28
CA ILE A 105 -2.32 0.52 -18.46
C ILE A 105 -2.09 -0.32 -19.72
N TYR A 106 -1.28 -1.38 -19.60
CA TYR A 106 -0.94 -2.25 -20.74
C TYR A 106 -2.21 -2.80 -21.42
N HIS A 107 -3.14 -3.33 -20.62
CA HIS A 107 -4.40 -3.87 -21.14
C HIS A 107 -5.41 -2.78 -21.54
N HIS A 108 -5.45 -1.66 -20.82
CA HIS A 108 -6.32 -0.54 -21.19
C HIS A 108 -5.96 0.04 -22.57
N ASN A 109 -4.68 0.01 -22.94
CA ASN A 109 -4.16 0.49 -24.22
C ASN A 109 -4.14 -0.59 -25.33
N GLY A 110 -4.80 -1.74 -25.13
CA GLY A 110 -4.83 -2.80 -26.13
C GLY A 110 -3.47 -3.49 -26.37
N GLY A 111 -2.65 -3.62 -25.33
CA GLY A 111 -1.33 -4.28 -25.41
C GLY A 111 -0.17 -3.33 -25.76
N HIS A 112 -0.40 -2.02 -25.76
CA HIS A 112 0.64 -1.03 -26.02
C HIS A 112 1.17 -0.39 -24.73
N TRP A 113 2.50 -0.32 -24.61
CA TRP A 113 3.24 0.31 -23.50
C TRP A 113 3.20 1.86 -23.51
N ASN A 114 2.12 2.47 -24.02
CA ASN A 114 1.96 3.92 -23.96
C ASN A 114 1.52 4.37 -22.56
N MET A 115 2.49 4.58 -21.67
CA MET A 115 2.24 4.89 -20.26
C MET A 115 1.69 6.31 -20.06
N SER A 116 0.38 6.51 -20.17
CA SER A 116 -0.27 7.75 -19.72
C SER A 116 -0.20 7.86 -18.19
N TYR A 117 0.29 8.98 -17.67
CA TYR A 117 0.37 9.20 -16.22
C TYR A 117 -1.03 9.29 -15.59
N THR A 118 -1.99 9.84 -16.33
CA THR A 118 -3.39 9.93 -15.93
C THR A 118 -4.01 8.55 -15.75
N LEU A 119 -3.74 7.61 -16.67
CA LEU A 119 -4.21 6.23 -16.55
C LEU A 119 -3.54 5.50 -15.38
N PHE A 120 -2.25 5.74 -15.13
CA PHE A 120 -1.54 5.20 -13.97
C PHE A 120 -2.20 5.64 -12.66
N PHE A 121 -2.50 6.93 -12.56
CA PHE A 121 -3.13 7.50 -11.38
C PHE A 121 -4.60 7.11 -11.23
N GLU A 122 -5.30 6.92 -12.34
CA GLU A 122 -6.65 6.36 -12.37
C GLU A 122 -6.67 4.93 -11.80
N ALA A 123 -5.78 4.06 -12.28
CA ALA A 123 -5.63 2.69 -11.77
C ALA A 123 -5.38 2.70 -10.26
N LEU A 124 -4.41 3.51 -9.83
CA LEU A 124 -4.03 3.73 -8.43
C LEU A 124 -5.28 4.05 -7.58
N TRP A 125 -5.99 5.12 -7.91
CA TRP A 125 -7.12 5.56 -7.09
C TRP A 125 -8.33 4.64 -7.11
N ASN A 126 -8.63 4.03 -8.25
CA ASN A 126 -9.75 3.11 -8.33
C ASN A 126 -9.50 1.87 -7.48
N THR A 127 -8.29 1.31 -7.56
CA THR A 127 -7.90 0.13 -6.78
C THR A 127 -7.87 0.45 -5.29
N LEU A 128 -7.35 1.61 -4.88
CA LEU A 128 -7.39 2.04 -3.47
C LEU A 128 -8.83 2.14 -2.94
N VAL A 129 -9.74 2.77 -3.69
CA VAL A 129 -11.14 2.93 -3.27
C VAL A 129 -11.86 1.59 -3.19
N VAL A 130 -11.62 0.69 -4.15
CA VAL A 130 -12.20 -0.67 -4.16
C VAL A 130 -11.70 -1.49 -2.97
N LEU A 131 -10.39 -1.44 -2.68
CA LEU A 131 -9.80 -2.14 -1.52
C LEU A 131 -10.32 -1.58 -0.20
N LEU A 132 -10.43 -0.26 -0.08
CA LEU A 132 -11.00 0.39 1.10
C LEU A 132 -12.45 -0.06 1.33
N PHE A 133 -13.26 -0.05 0.27
CA PHE A 133 -14.64 -0.53 0.36
C PHE A 133 -14.70 -2.00 0.76
N GLY A 134 -13.90 -2.87 0.13
CA GLY A 134 -13.83 -4.29 0.46
C GLY A 134 -13.44 -4.53 1.92
N THR A 135 -12.47 -3.77 2.44
CA THR A 135 -12.00 -3.86 3.83
C THR A 135 -13.08 -3.40 4.81
N LEU A 136 -13.75 -2.28 4.53
CA LEU A 136 -14.86 -1.78 5.35
C LEU A 136 -16.05 -2.75 5.35
N PHE A 137 -16.36 -3.34 4.19
CA PHE A 137 -17.39 -4.35 4.06
C PHE A 137 -17.03 -5.59 4.88
N MET A 138 -15.82 -6.13 4.72
CA MET A 138 -15.31 -7.26 5.50
C MET A 138 -15.45 -7.00 7.00
N TYR A 139 -14.89 -5.89 7.48
CA TYR A 139 -14.92 -5.54 8.91
C TYR A 139 -16.36 -5.39 9.42
N SER A 140 -17.23 -4.72 8.66
CA SER A 140 -18.63 -4.54 9.07
C SER A 140 -19.40 -5.86 9.10
N SER A 141 -19.20 -6.71 8.09
CA SER A 141 -19.83 -8.03 8.00
C SER A 141 -19.33 -9.00 9.06
N GLU A 142 -18.03 -9.01 9.34
CA GLU A 142 -17.46 -9.81 10.44
C GLU A 142 -18.08 -9.40 11.78
N ASN A 143 -18.20 -8.10 12.05
CA ASN A 143 -18.85 -7.60 13.27
C ASN A 143 -20.35 -7.96 13.32
N LEU A 144 -21.06 -7.90 12.19
CA LEU A 144 -22.46 -8.34 12.10
C LEU A 144 -22.64 -9.84 12.36
N ILE A 145 -21.62 -10.66 12.14
CA ILE A 145 -21.63 -12.09 12.47
C ILE A 145 -21.19 -12.30 13.93
N LEU A 146 -20.18 -11.55 14.39
CA LEU A 146 -19.59 -11.65 15.71
C LEU A 146 -20.55 -11.23 16.83
N TYR A 147 -21.24 -10.08 16.69
CA TYR A 147 -22.10 -9.57 17.76
C TYR A 147 -23.29 -10.49 18.08
N PRO A 148 -24.05 -11.00 17.10
CA PRO A 148 -25.07 -12.01 17.38
C PRO A 148 -24.45 -13.28 17.96
N SER A 149 -23.31 -13.74 17.44
CA SER A 149 -22.63 -14.94 17.96
C SER A 149 -22.25 -14.79 19.44
N PHE A 150 -21.78 -13.61 19.84
CA PHE A 150 -21.48 -13.26 21.24
C PHE A 150 -22.74 -13.22 22.12
N LEU A 151 -23.85 -12.67 21.62
CA LEU A 151 -25.12 -12.69 22.34
C LEU A 151 -25.66 -14.12 22.53
N TYR A 152 -25.50 -14.99 21.52
CA TYR A 152 -25.89 -16.40 21.61
C TYR A 152 -25.00 -17.22 22.57
N ASP A 153 -23.70 -16.88 22.66
CA ASP A 153 -22.78 -17.46 23.64
C ASP A 153 -23.24 -17.20 25.08
N GLY A 154 -23.63 -15.95 25.37
CA GLY A 154 -24.09 -15.55 26.70
C GLY A 154 -25.42 -16.17 27.15
N ILE A 155 -26.23 -16.72 26.25
CA ILE A 155 -27.59 -17.21 26.56
C ILE A 155 -27.72 -18.72 26.37
N TYR A 156 -27.11 -19.30 25.33
CA TYR A 156 -27.43 -20.67 24.88
C TYR A 156 -26.21 -21.53 24.55
N SER A 157 -25.34 -21.08 23.66
CA SER A 157 -24.28 -21.95 23.10
C SER A 157 -23.09 -21.16 22.60
N SER A 158 -21.90 -21.57 23.07
CA SER A 158 -20.62 -21.02 22.66
C SER A 158 -20.15 -21.48 21.28
N PHE A 159 -20.87 -22.38 20.62
CA PHE A 159 -20.42 -22.99 19.37
C PHE A 159 -20.12 -21.97 18.27
N LEU A 160 -21.05 -21.06 17.98
CA LEU A 160 -20.88 -20.05 16.92
C LEU A 160 -19.79 -19.03 17.27
N TYR A 161 -19.80 -18.54 18.51
CA TYR A 161 -18.78 -17.61 18.99
C TYR A 161 -17.38 -18.23 18.95
N ASN A 162 -17.22 -19.47 19.39
CA ASN A 162 -15.94 -20.17 19.33
C ASN A 162 -15.48 -20.36 17.88
N ARG A 163 -16.38 -20.65 16.93
CA ARG A 163 -16.02 -20.75 15.52
C ARG A 163 -15.58 -19.41 14.93
N VAL A 164 -16.27 -18.32 15.24
CA VAL A 164 -15.97 -17.00 14.66
C VAL A 164 -14.77 -16.32 15.33
N SER A 165 -14.65 -16.42 16.66
CA SER A 165 -13.68 -15.65 17.45
C SER A 165 -12.41 -16.43 17.82
N THR A 166 -12.50 -17.75 18.03
CA THR A 166 -11.37 -18.53 18.56
C THR A 166 -10.78 -19.51 17.54
N ASN A 167 -11.54 -19.91 16.53
CA ASN A 167 -11.06 -20.80 15.48
C ASN A 167 -10.41 -19.98 14.36
N GLY A 168 -9.10 -19.72 14.48
CA GLY A 168 -8.35 -18.91 13.52
C GLY A 168 -8.51 -19.37 12.06
N VAL A 169 -8.65 -20.67 11.81
CA VAL A 169 -8.88 -21.24 10.46
C VAL A 169 -10.19 -20.74 9.85
N PHE A 170 -11.29 -20.82 10.62
CA PHE A 170 -12.59 -20.35 10.15
C PHE A 170 -12.64 -18.82 10.06
N SER A 171 -12.03 -18.10 11.00
CA SER A 171 -11.94 -16.64 10.96
C SER A 171 -11.18 -16.16 9.71
N TYR A 172 -10.06 -16.79 9.36
CA TYR A 172 -9.32 -16.46 8.13
C TYR A 172 -10.12 -16.76 6.86
N PHE A 173 -10.78 -17.92 6.80
CA PHE A 173 -11.67 -18.26 5.69
C PHE A 173 -12.76 -17.19 5.51
N LEU A 174 -13.45 -16.86 6.60
CA LEU A 174 -14.58 -15.94 6.61
C LEU A 174 -14.14 -14.53 6.20
N GLY A 175 -13.07 -14.01 6.79
CA GLY A 175 -12.55 -12.68 6.47
C GLY A 175 -12.11 -12.54 5.02
N LEU A 176 -11.35 -13.51 4.50
CA LEU A 176 -10.95 -13.50 3.09
C LEU A 176 -12.17 -13.58 2.16
N PHE A 177 -13.13 -14.44 2.45
CA PHE A 177 -14.34 -14.56 1.64
C PHE A 177 -15.15 -13.26 1.63
N LEU A 178 -15.36 -12.64 2.79
CA LEU A 178 -16.10 -11.38 2.92
C LEU A 178 -15.36 -10.21 2.25
N LEU A 179 -14.03 -10.16 2.33
CA LEU A 179 -13.22 -9.17 1.60
C LEU A 179 -13.45 -9.26 0.10
N PHE A 180 -13.37 -10.47 -0.47
CA PHE A 180 -13.61 -10.68 -1.90
C PHE A 180 -15.05 -10.37 -2.32
N LEU A 181 -16.02 -10.70 -1.46
CA LEU A 181 -17.41 -10.34 -1.69
C LEU A 181 -17.61 -8.82 -1.71
N GLY A 182 -16.99 -8.09 -0.77
CA GLY A 182 -16.99 -6.64 -0.74
C GLY A 182 -16.33 -6.02 -1.98
N ILE A 183 -15.19 -6.56 -2.41
CA ILE A 183 -14.52 -6.14 -3.66
C ILE A 183 -15.40 -6.40 -4.88
N GLY A 184 -16.09 -7.54 -4.95
CA GLY A 184 -17.03 -7.85 -6.04
C GLY A 184 -18.18 -6.84 -6.11
N ILE A 185 -18.75 -6.46 -4.96
CA ILE A 185 -19.79 -5.42 -4.86
C ILE A 185 -19.24 -4.05 -5.30
N ALA A 186 -18.02 -3.70 -4.88
CA ALA A 186 -17.36 -2.45 -5.30
C ALA A 186 -17.19 -2.37 -6.81
N GLN A 187 -16.70 -3.44 -7.45
CA GLN A 187 -16.51 -3.48 -8.90
C GLN A 187 -17.83 -3.39 -9.67
N TYR A 188 -18.90 -4.02 -9.17
CA TYR A 188 -20.23 -3.86 -9.75
C TYR A 188 -20.68 -2.38 -9.79
N ASN A 189 -20.25 -1.60 -8.79
CA ASN A 189 -20.60 -0.19 -8.63
C ASN A 189 -19.46 0.77 -9.02
N ILE A 190 -18.51 0.34 -9.87
CA ILE A 190 -17.29 1.11 -10.17
C ILE A 190 -17.58 2.53 -10.67
N LYS A 191 -18.68 2.74 -11.41
CA LYS A 191 -19.11 4.07 -11.88
C LYS A 191 -19.41 5.03 -10.73
N VAL A 192 -20.03 4.54 -9.65
CA VAL A 192 -20.32 5.33 -8.45
C VAL A 192 -19.03 5.60 -7.68
N LEU A 193 -18.15 4.59 -7.58
CA LEU A 193 -16.83 4.76 -6.95
C LEU A 193 -15.94 5.77 -7.70
N HIS A 194 -16.04 5.85 -9.03
CA HIS A 194 -15.36 6.92 -9.79
C HIS A 194 -15.84 8.31 -9.38
N GLN A 195 -17.13 8.50 -9.06
CA GLN A 195 -17.62 9.78 -8.54
C GLN A 195 -17.04 10.08 -7.16
N LEU A 196 -16.97 9.07 -6.28
CA LEU A 196 -16.33 9.19 -4.96
C LEU A 196 -14.85 9.61 -5.07
N ARG A 197 -14.12 9.11 -6.07
CA ARG A 197 -12.74 9.51 -6.35
C ARG A 197 -12.61 11.02 -6.58
N PHE A 198 -13.54 11.64 -7.32
CA PHE A 198 -13.50 13.10 -7.54
C PHE A 198 -13.72 13.88 -6.25
N ILE A 199 -14.59 13.38 -5.37
CA ILE A 199 -14.82 13.97 -4.04
C ILE A 199 -13.55 13.84 -3.20
N LEU A 200 -12.95 12.65 -3.12
CA LEU A 200 -11.71 12.41 -2.36
C LEU A 200 -10.54 13.29 -2.83
N ARG A 201 -10.36 13.44 -4.15
CA ARG A 201 -9.35 14.35 -4.72
C ARG A 201 -9.62 15.80 -4.31
N THR A 202 -10.89 16.21 -4.28
CA THR A 202 -11.29 17.54 -3.81
C THR A 202 -11.00 17.72 -2.32
N CYS A 203 -11.27 16.71 -1.48
CA CYS A 203 -10.93 16.75 -0.05
C CYS A 203 -9.42 16.88 0.18
N MET A 204 -8.59 16.15 -0.58
CA MET A 204 -7.13 16.22 -0.46
C MET A 204 -6.58 17.63 -0.74
N TYR A 205 -7.20 18.36 -1.66
CA TYR A 205 -6.87 19.76 -1.90
C TYR A 205 -7.07 20.63 -0.65
N TYR A 206 -8.21 20.46 0.03
CA TYR A 206 -8.52 21.23 1.25
C TYR A 206 -7.78 20.74 2.50
N PHE A 207 -7.34 19.48 2.52
CA PHE A 207 -6.54 18.92 3.61
C PHE A 207 -5.04 19.21 3.49
N LEU A 208 -4.56 19.72 2.36
CA LEU A 208 -3.14 20.05 2.18
C LEU A 208 -2.61 21.02 3.26
N PRO A 209 -3.29 22.12 3.62
CA PRO A 209 -2.82 23.00 4.70
C PRO A 209 -2.71 22.27 6.06
N LEU A 210 -3.61 21.32 6.35
CA LEU A 210 -3.51 20.51 7.57
C LEU A 210 -2.30 19.58 7.53
N LEU A 211 -2.00 18.99 6.37
CA LEU A 211 -0.79 18.19 6.20
C LEU A 211 0.48 19.02 6.41
N VAL A 212 0.54 20.24 5.87
CA VAL A 212 1.66 21.16 6.10
C VAL A 212 1.78 21.50 7.58
N LEU A 213 0.68 21.87 8.23
CA LEU A 213 0.66 22.19 9.65
C LEU A 213 1.15 21.02 10.50
N ALA A 214 0.65 19.80 10.24
CA ALA A 214 1.06 18.59 10.95
C ALA A 214 2.56 18.32 10.77
N SER A 215 3.05 18.43 9.54
CA SER A 215 4.45 18.14 9.22
C SER A 215 5.42 19.18 9.80
N VAL A 216 5.06 20.47 9.77
CA VAL A 216 5.84 21.55 10.40
C VAL A 216 5.81 21.43 11.92
N THR A 217 4.65 21.15 12.51
CA THR A 217 4.53 20.95 13.96
C THR A 217 5.41 19.80 14.41
N PHE A 218 5.33 18.66 13.72
CA PHE A 218 6.19 17.52 14.00
C PHE A 218 7.67 17.86 13.87
N PHE A 219 8.05 18.59 12.82
CA PHE A 219 9.43 19.03 12.62
C PHE A 219 9.94 19.97 13.73
N ILE A 220 9.12 20.91 14.21
CA ILE A 220 9.46 21.79 15.34
C ILE A 220 9.65 20.96 16.61
N LEU A 221 8.73 20.03 16.91
CA LEU A 221 8.82 19.14 18.07
C LEU A 221 10.08 18.26 18.00
N PHE A 222 10.42 17.77 16.82
CA PHE A 222 11.64 17.03 16.55
C PHE A 222 12.89 17.87 16.84
N LEU A 223 12.95 19.12 16.37
CA LEU A 223 14.08 20.02 16.64
C LEU A 223 14.26 20.31 18.14
N GLN A 224 13.16 20.37 18.89
CA GLN A 224 13.19 20.58 20.34
C GLN A 224 13.59 19.32 21.12
N ASN A 225 13.34 18.13 20.56
CA ASN A 225 13.54 16.85 21.23
C ASN A 225 14.34 15.87 20.37
N THR A 226 15.61 16.18 20.10
CA THR A 226 16.49 15.37 19.26
C THR A 226 16.96 14.07 19.91
N ALA A 227 16.77 13.92 21.23
CA ALA A 227 17.15 12.73 22.01
C ALA A 227 16.11 11.58 21.93
N GLN A 228 15.10 11.67 21.06
CA GLN A 228 14.13 10.60 20.88
C GLN A 228 14.72 9.36 20.19
N ASN A 229 14.06 8.22 20.39
CA ASN A 229 14.44 6.96 19.74
C ASN A 229 14.47 7.15 18.20
N PRO A 230 15.59 6.82 17.52
CA PRO A 230 15.71 6.94 16.07
C PRO A 230 14.57 6.26 15.29
N ASN A 231 14.05 5.12 15.76
CA ASN A 231 12.91 4.46 15.12
C ASN A 231 11.66 5.35 15.11
N ILE A 232 11.35 6.07 16.20
CA ILE A 232 10.17 6.95 16.27
C ILE A 232 10.29 8.08 15.24
N ILE A 233 11.48 8.69 15.18
CA ILE A 233 11.78 9.79 14.25
C ILE A 233 11.64 9.30 12.80
N ILE A 234 12.26 8.16 12.48
CA ILE A 234 12.23 7.57 11.14
C ILE A 234 10.79 7.21 10.75
N SER A 235 10.04 6.50 11.60
CA SER A 235 8.66 6.11 11.32
C SER A 235 7.76 7.31 11.04
N ALA A 236 7.79 8.33 11.91
CA ALA A 236 6.93 9.49 11.76
C ALA A 236 7.24 10.30 10.48
N PHE A 237 8.52 10.54 10.18
CA PHE A 237 8.88 11.22 8.93
C PHE A 237 8.62 10.36 7.69
N PHE A 238 8.73 9.04 7.80
CA PHE A 238 8.38 8.12 6.71
C PHE A 238 6.87 8.13 6.41
N ASP A 239 6.02 8.08 7.45
CA ASP A 239 4.57 8.18 7.30
C ASP A 239 4.16 9.53 6.69
N LEU A 240 4.72 10.63 7.21
CA LEU A 240 4.50 11.96 6.65
C LEU A 240 4.95 12.04 5.18
N THR A 241 6.06 11.39 4.82
CA THR A 241 6.54 11.31 3.44
C THR A 241 5.54 10.58 2.54
N LEU A 242 5.02 9.43 2.96
CA LEU A 242 4.02 8.68 2.19
C LEU A 242 2.75 9.49 1.95
N VAL A 243 2.20 10.10 3.01
CA VAL A 243 1.02 10.96 2.91
C VAL A 243 1.29 12.16 2.01
N SER A 244 2.49 12.76 2.11
CA SER A 244 2.91 13.88 1.24
C SER A 244 2.91 13.53 -0.23
N ILE A 245 3.46 12.38 -0.59
CA ILE A 245 3.51 11.94 -1.99
C ILE A 245 2.10 11.71 -2.54
N LEU A 246 1.21 11.11 -1.74
CA LEU A 246 -0.20 10.92 -2.10
C LEU A 246 -0.91 12.25 -2.36
N PHE A 247 -0.77 13.21 -1.44
CA PHE A 247 -1.40 14.53 -1.54
C PHE A 247 -0.87 15.34 -2.72
N LEU A 248 0.45 15.36 -2.91
CA LEU A 248 1.06 16.06 -4.03
C LEU A 248 0.57 15.47 -5.35
N ASN A 249 0.57 14.14 -5.51
CA ASN A 249 0.05 13.50 -6.72
C ASN A 249 -1.45 13.75 -6.95
N ALA A 250 -2.27 13.78 -5.89
CA ALA A 250 -3.68 14.13 -5.99
C ALA A 250 -3.91 15.56 -6.44
N TYR A 251 -3.10 16.50 -5.95
CA TYR A 251 -3.15 17.89 -6.39
C TYR A 251 -2.82 18.04 -7.89
N TYR A 252 -1.76 17.38 -8.37
CA TYR A 252 -1.35 17.47 -9.78
C TYR A 252 -2.40 16.94 -10.77
N GLN A 253 -3.21 15.97 -10.33
CA GLN A 253 -4.20 15.26 -11.14
C GLN A 253 -5.60 15.86 -11.06
N TYR A 254 -5.77 16.97 -10.32
CA TYR A 254 -7.01 17.73 -10.33
C TYR A 254 -7.02 18.63 -11.57
N ASP A 255 -7.61 18.13 -12.66
CA ASP A 255 -7.72 18.82 -13.94
C ASP A 255 -8.84 19.87 -13.94
N ASN A 256 -8.85 20.74 -12.93
CA ASN A 256 -9.78 21.85 -12.86
C ASN A 256 -9.00 23.17 -12.81
N ASN A 257 -8.93 23.83 -13.97
CA ASN A 257 -8.17 25.07 -14.18
C ASN A 257 -8.59 26.19 -13.22
N GLU A 258 -9.83 26.18 -12.72
CA GLU A 258 -10.34 27.20 -11.79
C GLU A 258 -9.72 27.11 -10.39
N LYS A 259 -9.43 25.89 -9.88
CA LYS A 259 -8.81 25.72 -8.54
C LYS A 259 -7.28 25.75 -8.55
N LYS A 260 -6.65 25.58 -9.72
CA LYS A 260 -5.19 25.78 -9.91
C LYS A 260 -4.78 27.26 -9.78
N GLN A 261 -5.73 28.20 -9.76
CA GLN A 261 -5.48 29.65 -9.73
C GLN A 261 -5.31 30.24 -8.32
N ILE A 262 -5.44 29.46 -7.24
CA ILE A 262 -5.22 29.99 -5.88
C ILE A 262 -3.72 30.15 -5.62
N ALA A 263 -3.20 31.37 -5.83
CA ALA A 263 -1.76 31.68 -5.80
C ALA A 263 -1.06 31.29 -4.49
N TRP A 264 -1.71 31.49 -3.33
CA TRP A 264 -1.11 31.15 -2.03
C TRP A 264 -0.93 29.64 -1.86
N LEU A 265 -1.85 28.84 -2.40
CA LEU A 265 -1.77 27.38 -2.33
C LEU A 265 -0.65 26.84 -3.23
N ASN A 266 -0.44 27.46 -4.40
CA ASN A 266 0.68 27.14 -5.28
C ASN A 266 2.03 27.45 -4.61
N GLY A 267 2.13 28.59 -3.90
CA GLY A 267 3.30 28.92 -3.09
C GLY A 267 3.56 27.88 -2.00
N LEU A 268 2.51 27.51 -1.26
CA LEU A 268 2.57 26.48 -0.21
C LEU A 268 3.00 25.12 -0.76
N LEU A 269 2.49 24.70 -1.92
CA LEU A 269 2.90 23.45 -2.58
C LEU A 269 4.36 23.44 -3.00
N ARG A 270 4.86 24.55 -3.55
CA ARG A 270 6.27 24.68 -3.94
C ARG A 270 7.17 24.59 -2.70
N GLY A 271 6.84 25.31 -1.64
CA GLY A 271 7.55 25.21 -0.36
C GLY A 271 7.51 23.79 0.21
N TYR A 272 6.35 23.15 0.16
CA TYR A 272 6.16 21.81 0.70
C TYR A 272 6.93 20.72 -0.06
N LYS A 273 7.10 20.83 -1.37
CA LYS A 273 7.98 19.94 -2.15
C LYS A 273 9.44 19.97 -1.68
N VAL A 274 9.94 21.15 -1.35
CA VAL A 274 11.30 21.30 -0.80
C VAL A 274 11.35 20.75 0.62
N PHE A 275 10.33 21.02 1.42
CA PHE A 275 10.20 20.48 2.77
C PHE A 275 10.13 18.94 2.80
N LEU A 276 9.47 18.32 1.82
CA LEU A 276 9.45 16.88 1.63
C LEU A 276 10.86 16.30 1.49
N LEU A 277 11.73 16.94 0.70
CA LEU A 277 13.13 16.51 0.60
C LEU A 277 13.86 16.63 1.94
N ILE A 278 13.62 17.69 2.71
CA ILE A 278 14.22 17.87 4.04
C ILE A 278 13.81 16.71 4.97
N MET A 279 12.52 16.36 5.01
CA MET A 279 12.03 15.22 5.81
C MET A 279 12.72 13.92 5.39
N ILE A 280 12.82 13.67 4.08
CA ILE A 280 13.47 12.46 3.55
C ILE A 280 14.96 12.42 3.89
N LEU A 281 15.66 13.55 3.83
CA LEU A 281 17.07 13.64 4.22
C LEU A 281 17.27 13.34 5.71
N ILE A 282 16.38 13.82 6.57
CA ILE A 282 16.42 13.52 8.01
C ILE A 282 16.20 12.02 8.25
N THR A 283 15.17 11.44 7.63
CA THR A 283 14.89 9.99 7.70
C THR A 283 16.11 9.17 7.27
N ASN A 284 16.69 9.50 6.12
CA ASN A 284 17.88 8.83 5.60
C ASN A 284 19.06 8.97 6.56
N TYR A 285 19.35 10.17 7.02
CA TYR A 285 20.46 10.42 7.94
C TYR A 285 20.32 9.61 9.23
N TYR A 286 19.14 9.58 9.85
CA TYR A 286 18.92 8.80 11.08
C TYR A 286 19.00 7.30 10.82
N ALA A 287 18.45 6.82 9.70
CA ALA A 287 18.54 5.42 9.31
C ALA A 287 20.00 4.98 9.13
N TYR A 288 20.78 5.71 8.31
CA TYR A 288 22.19 5.38 8.06
C TYR A 288 23.08 5.55 9.29
N ARG A 289 22.79 6.52 10.17
CA ARG A 289 23.65 6.80 11.32
C ARG A 289 23.37 5.88 12.50
N TYR A 290 22.12 5.49 12.73
CA TYR A 290 21.73 4.84 13.99
C TYR A 290 21.15 3.43 13.84
N MET A 291 20.84 2.98 12.63
CA MET A 291 20.14 1.71 12.42
C MET A 291 20.97 0.71 11.61
N SER A 292 20.70 -0.57 11.85
CA SER A 292 21.08 -1.67 10.96
C SER A 292 20.09 -1.73 9.80
N LEU A 293 20.61 -1.66 8.57
CA LEU A 293 19.81 -1.55 7.34
C LEU A 293 20.05 -2.72 6.41
N GLU A 294 18.97 -3.39 6.04
CA GLU A 294 18.98 -4.46 5.04
C GLU A 294 18.98 -3.89 3.62
N PHE A 295 19.39 -4.71 2.64
CA PHE A 295 19.50 -4.28 1.24
C PHE A 295 18.19 -3.74 0.63
N ASN A 296 17.05 -4.37 0.94
CA ASN A 296 15.72 -3.88 0.54
C ASN A 296 15.42 -2.49 1.15
N GLN A 297 15.78 -2.26 2.41
CA GLN A 297 15.59 -0.99 3.11
C GLN A 297 16.43 0.13 2.48
N LEU A 298 17.65 -0.19 2.07
CA LEU A 298 18.52 0.74 1.34
C LEU A 298 17.89 1.16 0.00
N ILE A 299 17.28 0.21 -0.73
CA ILE A 299 16.56 0.51 -1.97
C ILE A 299 15.42 1.49 -1.71
N TYR A 300 14.62 1.29 -0.65
CA TYR A 300 13.51 2.19 -0.31
C TYR A 300 13.99 3.60 0.02
N LEU A 301 14.98 3.71 0.89
CA LEU A 301 15.55 4.99 1.31
C LEU A 301 16.15 5.76 0.12
N THR A 302 16.82 5.04 -0.77
CA THR A 302 17.39 5.57 -2.01
C THR A 302 16.30 6.07 -2.96
N ILE A 303 15.23 5.30 -3.14
CA ILE A 303 14.12 5.68 -4.04
C ILE A 303 13.35 6.87 -3.46
N ALA A 304 13.11 6.89 -2.15
CA ALA A 304 12.54 8.05 -1.47
C ALA A 304 13.41 9.29 -1.70
N LEU A 305 14.73 9.17 -1.57
CA LEU A 305 15.67 10.28 -1.81
C LEU A 305 15.57 10.82 -3.23
N PHE A 306 15.60 9.95 -4.25
CA PHE A 306 15.43 10.38 -5.64
C PHE A 306 14.06 11.02 -5.89
N LEU A 307 13.00 10.45 -5.32
CA LEU A 307 11.66 11.00 -5.46
C LEU A 307 11.55 12.39 -4.80
N GLY A 308 12.10 12.55 -3.59
CA GLY A 308 12.23 13.84 -2.92
C GLY A 308 13.01 14.86 -3.76
N GLY A 309 14.12 14.44 -4.37
CA GLY A 309 14.92 15.26 -5.25
C GLY A 309 14.17 15.74 -6.49
N ILE A 310 13.43 14.85 -7.16
CA ILE A 310 12.58 15.19 -8.31
C ILE A 310 11.49 16.20 -7.92
N TYR A 311 10.85 15.98 -6.77
CA TYR A 311 9.79 16.86 -6.29
C TYR A 311 10.35 18.23 -5.91
N ALA A 312 11.44 18.29 -5.16
CA ALA A 312 12.10 19.55 -4.82
C ALA A 312 12.58 20.30 -6.08
N TYR A 313 13.19 19.60 -7.04
CA TYR A 313 13.61 20.21 -8.31
C TYR A 313 12.44 20.79 -9.09
N SER A 314 11.30 20.09 -9.12
CA SER A 314 10.07 20.58 -9.77
C SER A 314 9.47 21.82 -9.09
N ALA A 315 9.84 22.15 -7.84
CA ALA A 315 9.33 23.33 -7.14
C ALA A 315 9.83 24.65 -7.74
N PHE A 316 10.96 24.61 -8.44
CA PHE A 316 11.63 25.78 -9.03
C PHE A 316 11.30 25.99 -10.51
N ARG A 317 10.34 25.23 -11.05
CA ARG A 317 9.98 25.25 -12.49
C ARG A 317 8.58 25.81 -12.70
N SER A 318 8.26 26.14 -13.95
CA SER A 318 6.89 26.52 -14.33
C SER A 318 5.94 25.36 -14.07
N ASP A 319 4.64 25.61 -13.83
CA ASP A 319 3.71 24.54 -13.42
C ASP A 319 3.61 23.42 -14.47
N LYS A 320 3.68 23.77 -15.75
CA LYS A 320 3.68 22.81 -16.87
C LYS A 320 4.95 21.95 -16.90
N GLU A 321 6.12 22.55 -16.71
CA GLU A 321 7.39 21.82 -16.63
C GLU A 321 7.47 20.96 -15.37
N ALA A 322 7.06 21.52 -14.22
CA ALA A 322 7.02 20.83 -12.95
C ALA A 322 6.17 19.56 -13.04
N GLN A 323 5.00 19.67 -13.68
CA GLN A 323 4.15 18.51 -13.96
C GLN A 323 4.91 17.48 -14.81
N GLN A 324 5.46 17.85 -15.97
CA GLN A 324 6.17 16.91 -16.83
C GLN A 324 7.35 16.21 -16.15
N ILE A 325 8.11 16.94 -15.32
CA ILE A 325 9.22 16.40 -14.53
C ILE A 325 8.70 15.34 -13.55
N MET A 326 7.66 15.65 -12.79
CA MET A 326 7.08 14.73 -11.81
C MET A 326 6.47 13.49 -12.49
N GLU A 327 5.75 13.66 -13.60
CA GLU A 327 5.14 12.54 -14.33
C GLU A 327 6.20 11.57 -14.87
N LYS A 328 7.26 12.10 -15.48
CA LYS A 328 8.37 11.28 -15.98
C LYS A 328 9.12 10.63 -14.82
N GLY A 329 9.44 11.43 -13.80
CA GLY A 329 10.16 10.97 -12.62
C GLY A 329 9.47 9.81 -11.91
N ASN A 330 8.18 9.94 -11.63
CA ASN A 330 7.40 8.91 -10.96
C ASN A 330 7.32 7.62 -11.80
N LYS A 331 7.14 7.72 -13.13
CA LYS A 331 7.13 6.54 -14.01
C LYS A 331 8.47 5.80 -13.99
N TYR A 332 9.58 6.51 -14.19
CA TYR A 332 10.89 5.87 -14.23
C TYR A 332 11.29 5.32 -12.86
N LEU A 333 11.06 6.07 -11.78
CA LEU A 333 11.34 5.58 -10.42
C LEU A 333 10.48 4.38 -10.06
N ALA A 334 9.23 4.31 -10.51
CA ALA A 334 8.38 3.14 -10.28
C ALA A 334 8.93 1.89 -11.01
N ILE A 335 9.45 2.04 -12.23
CA ILE A 335 10.12 0.94 -12.95
C ILE A 335 11.40 0.51 -12.21
N VAL A 336 12.26 1.47 -11.84
CA VAL A 336 13.48 1.20 -11.08
C VAL A 336 13.16 0.51 -9.75
N PHE A 337 12.12 0.96 -9.04
CA PHE A 337 11.63 0.37 -7.80
C PHE A 337 11.23 -1.09 -7.98
N MET A 338 10.40 -1.39 -8.99
CA MET A 338 9.97 -2.76 -9.27
C MET A 338 11.17 -3.67 -9.56
N VAL A 339 12.09 -3.23 -10.43
CA VAL A 339 13.26 -4.04 -10.82
C VAL A 339 14.21 -4.23 -9.64
N ALA A 340 14.55 -3.16 -8.92
CA ALA A 340 15.48 -3.21 -7.79
C ALA A 340 14.94 -4.10 -6.67
N LEU A 341 13.65 -4.01 -6.35
CA LEU A 341 13.05 -4.88 -5.34
C LEU A 341 12.93 -6.31 -5.79
N TYR A 342 12.57 -6.54 -7.05
CA TYR A 342 12.54 -7.90 -7.56
C TYR A 342 13.92 -8.57 -7.42
N ILE A 343 15.00 -7.85 -7.74
CA ILE A 343 16.38 -8.31 -7.53
C ILE A 343 16.68 -8.53 -6.04
N ALA A 344 16.29 -7.59 -5.18
CA ALA A 344 16.59 -7.65 -3.75
C ALA A 344 15.88 -8.79 -3.01
N ILE A 345 14.75 -9.28 -3.53
CA ILE A 345 14.04 -10.41 -2.91
C ILE A 345 14.44 -11.76 -3.53
N LEU A 346 15.33 -11.80 -4.53
CA LEU A 346 15.93 -13.05 -4.97
C LEU A 346 16.96 -13.53 -3.93
N PRO A 347 16.89 -14.79 -3.46
CA PRO A 347 17.97 -15.37 -2.66
C PRO A 347 19.27 -15.43 -3.51
N PRO A 348 20.47 -15.15 -2.96
CA PRO A 348 20.80 -14.93 -1.55
C PRO A 348 21.43 -13.54 -1.33
N PHE A 349 20.71 -12.44 -1.56
CA PHE A 349 21.22 -11.11 -1.20
C PHE A 349 21.14 -10.87 0.32
N ASP A 350 22.04 -11.50 1.09
CA ASP A 350 22.22 -11.26 2.52
C ASP A 350 23.26 -10.15 2.75
N PHE A 351 22.82 -8.90 2.58
CA PHE A 351 23.65 -7.70 2.77
C PHE A 351 22.99 -6.75 3.78
N ILE A 352 23.75 -6.43 4.84
CA ILE A 352 23.29 -5.58 5.94
C ILE A 352 24.36 -4.51 6.24
N VAL A 353 23.96 -3.25 6.24
CA VAL A 353 24.76 -2.09 6.65
C VAL A 353 24.59 -1.85 8.15
N ASN A 354 25.67 -1.53 8.88
CA ASN A 354 25.67 -1.31 10.34
C ASN A 354 25.07 -2.47 11.15
N LYS A 355 25.49 -3.71 10.88
CA LYS A 355 24.97 -4.93 11.52
C LYS A 355 25.07 -4.92 13.07
N ASP A 356 25.92 -4.06 13.61
CA ASP A 356 26.14 -3.83 15.05
C ASP A 356 25.07 -2.96 15.73
N LYS A 357 24.20 -2.29 14.97
CA LYS A 357 23.19 -1.36 15.50
C LYS A 357 21.81 -2.01 15.63
N SER A 358 20.90 -1.32 16.33
CA SER A 358 19.50 -1.74 16.40
C SER A 358 18.88 -1.82 15.00
N PRO A 359 18.10 -2.86 14.70
CA PRO A 359 17.42 -2.99 13.41
C PRO A 359 16.36 -1.92 13.24
N LEU A 360 16.18 -1.47 11.99
CA LEU A 360 15.08 -0.57 11.65
C LEU A 360 13.73 -1.28 11.86
N SER A 361 12.88 -0.73 12.73
CA SER A 361 11.49 -1.16 12.88
C SER A 361 10.57 0.04 12.76
N ILE A 362 9.77 0.04 11.70
CA ILE A 362 8.82 1.12 11.42
C ILE A 362 7.64 1.08 12.42
N TRP A 363 7.44 -0.03 13.14
CA TRP A 363 6.32 -0.23 14.09
C TRP A 363 6.72 -0.16 15.58
N ASP A 364 8.00 -0.26 15.94
CA ASP A 364 8.43 -0.29 17.35
C ASP A 364 8.29 1.07 18.07
N GLY A 365 7.98 2.15 17.34
CA GLY A 365 7.77 3.46 17.93
C GLY A 365 6.59 3.49 18.92
N THR A 366 5.49 2.80 18.63
CA THR A 366 4.32 2.69 19.51
C THR A 366 4.58 1.77 20.71
N ASP A 367 5.30 0.68 20.51
CA ASP A 367 5.69 -0.24 21.59
C ASP A 367 6.71 0.37 22.56
N TYR A 368 7.62 1.24 22.07
CA TYR A 368 8.53 2.01 22.92
C TYR A 368 7.77 3.02 23.79
N ILE A 369 6.81 3.77 23.23
CA ILE A 369 5.96 4.69 24.00
C ILE A 369 5.22 3.90 25.09
N ARG A 370 4.64 2.74 24.74
CA ARG A 370 3.93 1.88 25.68
C ARG A 370 4.84 1.41 26.82
N LYS A 371 6.01 0.85 26.50
CA LYS A 371 6.97 0.33 27.50
C LYS A 371 7.61 1.41 28.36
N SER A 372 7.93 2.58 27.80
CA SER A 372 8.51 3.70 28.55
C SER A 372 7.54 4.32 29.56
N THR A 373 6.24 4.24 29.28
CA THR A 373 5.18 4.70 30.21
C THR A 373 5.03 3.74 31.40
N TYR A 374 5.17 2.43 31.18
CA TYR A 374 5.09 1.41 32.23
C TYR A 374 6.37 1.24 33.07
N GLN A 375 7.50 1.78 32.64
CA GLN A 375 8.74 1.78 33.43
C GLN A 375 8.89 3.02 34.33
N LYS A 376 7.96 3.98 34.24
CA LYS A 376 7.90 5.17 35.10
C LYS A 376 6.73 5.17 36.08
N SER A 377 5.94 4.10 36.12
CA SER A 377 4.94 3.79 37.16
C SER A 377 5.47 2.65 38.01
#